data_AF-A0A8C1RMB4-F1
#
_entry.id   AF-A0A8C1RMB4-F1
#
_cell.length_a   1.000
_cell.length_b   1.000
_cell.length_c   1.000
_cell.angle_alpha   90.00
_cell.angle_beta   90.00
_cell.angle_gamma   90.00
#
_symmetry.space_group_name_H-M   'P 1'
#
loop_
_entity.id
_entity.type
_entity.pdbx_description
1 polymer ?
#
loop_
_entity_poly.entity_id
_entity_poly.type
_entity_poly.pdbx_seq_one_letter_code
_entity_poly.pdbx_strand_id
1 'polypeptide(L)'
;MNGSTSVSGTQTARLKSESDTWSKEDCLTLLERIRSLLPDGDTMKYKTTESHFDWEKVGFGGFTGDMCKQKWQKVSTEVRKYRTMTELIVDATEHVKNPYKGKKLKTHPDFPKKALTPYFRFFMEKRAKYAKIHPEMSNLDLTKILSKKYKELPEKKKLKYIQEFQREKEAFEKNMARFKEDHPDLIEERKKSDLPEKPKTPQQLWYNHEKKAFMKVHPEVVSQKDLKEALRRQWSQLPDKKRLKWISKALELQKQYEDSMRAYLEAHPDANSEEHVKSVLTKAERQLKDKFDGRPTKPPPNGYSLYCAELMVTMKDVPSTERMVLCSKKWKLMTQKEKDMFQKQCEQRKKQYEIDIQRFLESLPEEERERVLGEEKMGGTKLNIAGVGSPLRAKSPSVKVGKCKMPLFMYLHERCRDPEQDQCVHGLLKEKRDGKKKTRLPETPKTPEEMWQQNVIGDYLNDRKKAQNAMDAAWKAMEKKEKIPWIKKAAEDQKRYERELLEMRTVLSGQGQRKPKFDGEPKKPPVSGYQMFSQELLTNGELNHFSLKERMVEIGKRWHKLSQSQKDKYKKQVEEQQLEYKAELDAWVKVGSLLNLSVLQIKYTFCLLLGAYLLSYEAPWLI
;
A
#
# COMPACT_ATOMS: atom_id res chain seq x y z
N MET A 1 -5.43 21.35 78.39
CA MET A 1 -6.52 20.68 79.12
C MET A 1 -7.18 19.70 78.17
N ASN A 2 -7.46 18.50 78.66
CA ASN A 2 -7.79 17.28 77.90
C ASN A 2 -9.13 17.35 77.15
N GLY A 3 -9.21 16.60 76.03
CA GLY A 3 -10.47 16.34 75.30
C GLY A 3 -10.27 15.43 74.09
N SER A 4 -10.11 14.13 74.33
CA SER A 4 -10.18 13.07 73.31
C SER A 4 -11.64 12.85 72.87
N THR A 5 -11.95 12.96 71.57
CA THR A 5 -13.15 12.35 70.99
C THR A 5 -12.91 11.84 69.56
N SER A 6 -12.82 10.51 69.47
CA SER A 6 -13.31 9.58 68.44
C SER A 6 -13.35 10.01 66.97
N VAL A 7 -12.53 9.28 66.22
CA VAL A 7 -12.57 9.04 64.77
C VAL A 7 -13.88 8.37 64.36
N SER A 8 -14.56 8.90 63.35
CA SER A 8 -15.53 8.15 62.53
C SER A 8 -15.10 8.26 61.08
N GLY A 9 -14.21 7.35 60.68
CA GLY A 9 -13.87 7.08 59.30
C GLY A 9 -15.08 6.46 58.61
N THR A 10 -15.58 7.13 57.57
CA THR A 10 -16.65 6.61 56.72
C THR A 10 -16.08 5.44 55.92
N GLN A 11 -16.35 4.23 56.41
CA GLN A 11 -16.18 2.99 55.66
C GLN A 11 -17.13 3.04 54.46
N THR A 12 -16.61 3.47 53.32
CA THR A 12 -17.13 2.98 52.04
C THR A 12 -16.66 1.54 51.94
N ALA A 13 -17.59 0.61 52.18
CA ALA A 13 -17.41 -0.81 51.97
C ALA A 13 -17.07 -1.06 50.49
N ARG A 14 -15.78 -0.96 50.17
CA ARG A 14 -15.20 -1.60 48.99
C ARG A 14 -15.13 -3.06 49.36
N LEU A 15 -16.09 -3.84 48.86
CA LEU A 15 -16.03 -5.30 48.82
C LEU A 15 -14.57 -5.69 48.52
N LYS A 16 -13.92 -6.32 49.50
CA LYS A 16 -12.68 -7.05 49.27
C LYS A 16 -13.02 -8.02 48.14
N SER A 17 -12.46 -7.77 46.95
CA SER A 17 -12.43 -8.76 45.89
C SER A 17 -11.82 -10.02 46.51
N GLU A 18 -12.52 -11.14 46.35
CA GLU A 18 -12.05 -12.47 46.69
C GLU A 18 -10.55 -12.58 46.45
N SER A 19 -9.82 -13.10 47.43
CA SER A 19 -8.42 -13.48 47.31
C SER A 19 -8.21 -14.22 45.99
N ASP A 20 -7.57 -13.57 45.01
CA ASP A 20 -7.24 -14.18 43.72
C ASP A 20 -6.30 -15.35 44.04
N THR A 21 -6.86 -16.55 44.11
CA THR A 21 -6.24 -17.78 44.64
C THR A 21 -5.18 -18.36 43.68
N TRP A 22 -4.79 -17.56 42.68
CA TRP A 22 -3.95 -17.96 41.56
C TRP A 22 -2.64 -17.19 41.64
N SER A 23 -1.54 -17.91 41.85
CA SER A 23 -0.19 -17.35 41.75
C SER A 23 0.18 -17.07 40.28
N LYS A 24 1.30 -16.38 40.08
CA LYS A 24 1.87 -16.16 38.74
C LYS A 24 2.21 -17.51 38.09
N GLU A 25 2.74 -18.42 38.87
CA GLU A 25 3.15 -19.77 38.49
C GLU A 25 1.94 -20.62 38.10
N ASP A 26 0.82 -20.51 38.81
CA ASP A 26 -0.44 -21.18 38.46
C ASP A 26 -0.98 -20.66 37.12
N CYS A 27 -0.92 -19.35 36.90
CA CYS A 27 -1.35 -18.74 35.63
C CYS A 27 -0.47 -19.20 34.46
N LEU A 28 0.85 -19.33 34.66
CA LEU A 28 1.76 -19.83 33.63
C LEU A 28 1.55 -21.33 33.37
N THR A 29 1.30 -22.10 34.41
CA THR A 29 0.98 -23.54 34.31
C THR A 29 -0.31 -23.75 33.53
N LEU A 30 -1.35 -22.95 33.80
CA LEU A 30 -2.59 -22.95 33.02
C LEU A 30 -2.32 -22.70 31.53
N LEU A 31 -1.56 -21.65 31.20
CA LEU A 31 -1.26 -21.29 29.82
C LEU A 31 -0.48 -22.37 29.08
N GLU A 32 0.48 -23.02 29.76
CA GLU A 32 1.24 -24.14 29.20
C GLU A 32 0.37 -25.38 29.00
N ARG A 33 -0.55 -25.69 29.93
CA ARG A 33 -1.52 -26.79 29.76
C ARG A 33 -2.43 -26.55 28.58
N ILE A 34 -2.98 -25.34 28.44
CA ILE A 34 -3.78 -24.98 27.27
C ILE A 34 -2.94 -25.15 25.99
N ARG A 35 -1.69 -24.69 25.97
CA ARG A 35 -0.80 -24.86 24.82
C ARG A 35 -0.54 -26.33 24.46
N SER A 36 -0.28 -27.17 25.45
CA SER A 36 0.04 -28.60 25.26
C SER A 36 -1.11 -29.41 24.68
N LEU A 37 -2.35 -28.94 24.84
CA LEU A 37 -3.56 -29.59 24.33
C LEU A 37 -3.97 -29.06 22.94
N LEU A 38 -3.20 -28.13 22.37
CA LEU A 38 -3.44 -27.62 21.02
C LEU A 38 -2.71 -28.47 19.96
N PRO A 39 -3.30 -28.64 18.76
CA PRO A 39 -2.58 -29.20 17.62
C PRO A 39 -1.39 -28.32 17.19
N ASP A 40 -0.32 -28.93 16.72
CA ASP A 40 0.84 -28.22 16.18
C ASP A 40 0.42 -27.35 14.98
N GLY A 41 0.63 -26.03 15.09
CA GLY A 41 0.34 -25.07 14.02
C GLY A 41 -1.15 -24.77 13.83
N ASP A 42 -1.82 -24.32 14.89
CA ASP A 42 -3.25 -24.00 14.83
C ASP A 42 -3.60 -22.91 13.80
N THR A 43 -4.57 -23.18 12.93
CA THR A 43 -5.00 -22.24 11.88
C THR A 43 -6.41 -21.67 12.10
N MET A 44 -7.15 -22.24 13.06
CA MET A 44 -8.50 -21.85 13.42
C MET A 44 -8.54 -20.57 14.24
N LYS A 45 -9.71 -19.92 14.28
CA LYS A 45 -9.90 -18.75 15.13
C LYS A 45 -9.89 -19.18 16.60
N TYR A 46 -9.19 -18.45 17.47
CA TYR A 46 -9.06 -18.83 18.89
C TYR A 46 -10.40 -19.11 19.57
N LYS A 47 -11.46 -18.34 19.28
CA LYS A 47 -12.81 -18.56 19.85
C LYS A 47 -13.44 -19.89 19.45
N THR A 48 -13.16 -20.36 18.24
CA THR A 48 -13.63 -21.67 17.75
C THR A 48 -12.88 -22.77 18.48
N THR A 49 -11.56 -22.62 18.66
CA THR A 49 -10.77 -23.55 19.46
C THR A 49 -11.21 -23.57 20.93
N GLU A 50 -11.50 -22.40 21.52
CA GLU A 50 -11.98 -22.22 22.89
C GLU A 50 -13.32 -22.92 23.15
N SER A 51 -14.26 -22.86 22.20
CA SER A 51 -15.60 -23.46 22.37
C SER A 51 -15.59 -24.99 22.33
N HIS A 52 -14.63 -25.58 21.62
CA HIS A 52 -14.47 -27.04 21.53
C HIS A 52 -13.40 -27.58 22.48
N PHE A 53 -12.85 -26.73 23.34
CA PHE A 53 -11.77 -27.10 24.26
C PHE A 53 -12.32 -27.93 25.42
N ASP A 54 -11.68 -29.06 25.68
CA ASP A 54 -12.00 -29.93 26.81
C ASP A 54 -11.33 -29.41 28.07
N TRP A 55 -12.05 -28.55 28.81
CA TRP A 55 -11.53 -27.86 29.98
C TRP A 55 -11.22 -28.80 31.15
N GLU A 56 -11.86 -29.97 31.23
CA GLU A 56 -11.56 -30.96 32.28
C GLU A 56 -10.13 -31.48 32.16
N LYS A 57 -9.60 -31.61 30.93
CA LYS A 57 -8.21 -31.99 30.69
C LYS A 57 -7.19 -30.90 31.00
N VAL A 58 -7.65 -29.66 31.15
CA VAL A 58 -6.80 -28.50 31.49
C VAL A 58 -6.56 -28.41 32.99
N GLY A 59 -7.48 -28.96 33.80
CA GLY A 59 -7.41 -28.95 35.25
C GLY A 59 -6.07 -29.46 35.79
N PHE A 60 -5.57 -28.82 36.85
CA PHE A 60 -4.32 -29.20 37.49
C PHE A 60 -4.33 -28.83 38.97
N GLY A 61 -3.63 -29.63 39.79
CA GLY A 61 -3.62 -29.43 41.25
C GLY A 61 -5.03 -29.47 41.83
N GLY A 62 -5.40 -28.43 42.58
CA GLY A 62 -6.75 -28.24 43.12
C GLY A 62 -7.69 -27.43 42.22
N PHE A 63 -7.29 -27.06 41.00
CA PHE A 63 -8.08 -26.25 40.08
C PHE A 63 -8.85 -27.12 39.09
N THR A 64 -10.18 -27.03 39.11
CA THR A 64 -11.07 -27.75 38.18
C THR A 64 -11.04 -27.12 36.79
N GLY A 65 -11.57 -27.84 35.78
CA GLY A 65 -11.67 -27.33 34.40
C GLY A 65 -12.42 -26.01 34.30
N ASP A 66 -13.50 -25.85 35.05
CA ASP A 66 -14.27 -24.60 35.11
C ASP A 66 -13.47 -23.43 35.72
N MET A 67 -12.67 -23.68 36.76
CA MET A 67 -11.80 -22.66 37.34
C MET A 67 -10.73 -22.21 36.33
N CYS A 68 -10.15 -23.17 35.61
CA CYS A 68 -9.17 -22.93 34.54
C CYS A 68 -9.78 -22.09 33.40
N LYS A 69 -11.00 -22.43 32.98
CA LYS A 69 -11.76 -21.69 31.94
C LYS A 69 -12.02 -20.24 32.35
N GLN A 70 -12.50 -20.02 33.58
CA GLN A 70 -12.76 -18.67 34.08
C GLN A 70 -11.48 -17.83 34.16
N LYS A 71 -10.37 -18.42 34.62
CA LYS A 71 -9.09 -17.71 34.69
C LYS A 71 -8.57 -17.37 33.29
N TRP A 72 -8.64 -18.30 32.34
CA TRP A 72 -8.30 -18.06 30.94
C TRP A 72 -9.13 -16.92 30.32
N GLN A 73 -10.44 -16.87 30.57
CA GLN A 73 -11.30 -15.78 30.08
C GLN A 73 -10.85 -14.41 30.62
N LYS A 74 -10.46 -14.33 31.88
CA LYS A 74 -9.92 -13.09 32.47
C LYS A 74 -8.60 -12.70 31.80
N VAL A 75 -7.64 -13.63 31.71
CA VAL A 75 -6.31 -13.36 31.12
C VAL A 75 -6.41 -12.98 29.64
N SER A 76 -7.26 -13.66 28.87
CA SER A 76 -7.44 -13.41 27.43
C SER A 76 -8.06 -12.04 27.11
N THR A 77 -8.78 -11.42 28.05
CA THR A 77 -9.29 -10.04 27.87
C THR A 77 -8.22 -8.96 27.98
N GLU A 78 -7.12 -9.24 28.69
CA GLU A 78 -6.05 -8.28 28.94
C GLU A 78 -5.00 -8.24 27.83
N VAL A 79 -5.05 -9.20 26.90
CA VAL A 79 -4.17 -9.31 25.74
C VAL A 79 -4.85 -8.94 24.43
N ARG A 80 -4.04 -8.69 23.40
CA ARG A 80 -4.58 -8.37 22.08
C ARG A 80 -5.29 -9.60 21.52
N LYS A 81 -6.43 -9.38 20.86
CA LYS A 81 -7.18 -10.47 20.23
C LYS A 81 -6.45 -10.92 18.95
N TYR A 82 -5.79 -12.07 19.00
CA TYR A 82 -5.08 -12.69 17.89
C TYR A 82 -5.98 -13.57 17.03
N ARG A 83 -5.42 -14.10 15.93
CA ARG A 83 -6.15 -15.01 15.06
C ARG A 83 -6.26 -16.38 15.71
N THR A 84 -5.16 -16.93 16.20
CA THR A 84 -5.09 -18.32 16.67
C THR A 84 -4.92 -18.37 18.19
N MET A 85 -5.18 -19.54 18.79
CA MET A 85 -5.04 -19.76 20.23
C MET A 85 -3.56 -19.72 20.65
N THR A 86 -2.66 -20.27 19.83
CA THR A 86 -1.21 -20.25 20.10
C THR A 86 -0.66 -18.83 20.17
N GLU A 87 -1.00 -17.97 19.20
CA GLU A 87 -0.59 -16.55 19.21
C GLU A 87 -1.10 -15.83 20.46
N LEU A 88 -2.34 -16.13 20.87
CA LEU A 88 -2.97 -15.53 22.05
C LEU A 88 -2.30 -15.98 23.36
N ILE A 89 -1.90 -17.25 23.46
CA ILE A 89 -1.21 -17.80 24.63
C ILE A 89 0.18 -17.18 24.78
N VAL A 90 0.91 -16.94 23.69
CA VAL A 90 2.23 -16.28 23.75
C VAL A 90 2.10 -14.88 24.38
N ASP A 91 1.14 -14.08 23.91
CA ASP A 91 0.89 -12.75 24.48
C ASP A 91 0.33 -12.82 25.91
N ALA A 92 -0.54 -13.79 26.21
CA ALA A 92 -1.06 -14.04 27.56
C ALA A 92 0.06 -14.40 28.54
N THR A 93 1.01 -15.22 28.10
CA THR A 93 2.19 -15.61 28.87
C THR A 93 3.05 -14.40 29.16
N GLU A 94 3.30 -13.54 28.15
CA GLU A 94 4.05 -12.29 28.35
C GLU A 94 3.31 -11.34 29.28
N HIS A 95 1.97 -11.26 29.20
CA HIS A 95 1.18 -10.42 30.09
C HIS A 95 1.23 -10.90 31.55
N VAL A 96 1.12 -12.20 31.78
CA VAL A 96 1.25 -12.79 33.13
C VAL A 96 2.68 -12.61 33.67
N LYS A 97 3.69 -12.75 32.81
CA LYS A 97 5.10 -12.51 33.19
C LYS A 97 5.35 -11.06 33.55
N ASN A 98 4.86 -10.14 32.72
CA ASN A 98 5.11 -8.70 32.77
C ASN A 98 3.80 -7.88 32.65
N PRO A 99 2.96 -7.82 33.70
CA PRO A 99 1.63 -7.17 33.64
C PRO A 99 1.66 -5.68 33.30
N TYR A 100 2.78 -5.03 33.59
CA TYR A 100 3.00 -3.59 33.40
C TYR A 100 3.75 -3.26 32.09
N LYS A 101 4.06 -4.23 31.23
CA LYS A 101 4.77 -3.95 29.97
C LYS A 101 3.91 -3.10 29.01
N GLY A 102 4.56 -2.23 28.24
CA GLY A 102 3.90 -1.46 27.18
C GLY A 102 2.94 -0.38 27.69
N LYS A 103 1.65 -0.46 27.35
CA LYS A 103 0.67 0.61 27.63
C LYS A 103 0.42 0.82 29.13
N LYS A 104 0.59 -0.22 29.95
CA LYS A 104 0.40 -0.20 31.41
C LYS A 104 1.67 0.17 32.18
N LEU A 105 2.76 0.52 31.50
CA LEU A 105 4.02 0.88 32.18
C LEU A 105 3.86 2.08 33.11
N LYS A 106 3.06 3.06 32.68
CA LYS A 106 2.75 4.26 33.48
C LYS A 106 1.87 4.00 34.69
N THR A 107 1.27 2.81 34.81
CA THR A 107 0.47 2.40 35.97
C THR A 107 1.27 1.51 36.94
N HIS A 108 2.54 1.25 36.66
CA HIS A 108 3.40 0.54 37.60
C HIS A 108 3.54 1.37 38.89
N PRO A 109 3.42 0.78 40.09
CA PRO A 109 3.51 1.50 41.36
C PRO A 109 4.80 2.33 41.49
N ASP A 110 5.92 1.75 41.05
CA ASP A 110 7.24 2.41 41.10
C ASP A 110 7.52 3.32 39.90
N PHE A 111 6.60 3.43 38.92
CA PHE A 111 6.82 4.31 37.77
C PHE A 111 6.85 5.77 38.24
N PRO A 112 7.97 6.50 38.05
CA PRO A 112 8.05 7.87 38.53
C PRO A 112 7.00 8.75 37.88
N LYS A 113 6.32 9.57 38.68
CA LYS A 113 5.35 10.56 38.17
C LYS A 113 6.10 11.78 37.65
N LYS A 114 5.70 12.28 36.48
CA LYS A 114 6.32 13.46 35.87
C LYS A 114 6.20 14.68 36.80
N ALA A 115 7.29 15.42 36.94
CA ALA A 115 7.31 16.71 37.64
C ALA A 115 6.24 17.67 37.06
N LEU A 116 5.55 18.38 37.94
CA LEU A 116 4.52 19.34 37.53
C LEU A 116 5.18 20.62 37.04
N THR A 117 4.83 21.07 35.84
CA THR A 117 5.34 22.36 35.32
C THR A 117 5.01 23.51 36.29
N PRO A 118 5.77 24.62 36.29
CA PRO A 118 5.59 25.74 37.21
C PRO A 118 4.14 26.27 37.27
N TYR A 119 3.49 26.38 36.10
CA TYR A 119 2.09 26.78 36.01
C TYR A 119 1.14 25.77 36.67
N PHE A 120 1.28 24.47 36.38
CA PHE A 120 0.41 23.44 36.94
C PHE A 120 0.58 23.31 38.47
N ARG A 121 1.80 23.53 38.99
CA ARG A 121 2.06 23.59 40.43
C ARG A 121 1.30 24.75 41.09
N PHE A 122 1.41 25.95 40.52
CA PHE A 122 0.63 27.11 40.95
C PHE A 122 -0.89 26.85 40.87
N PHE A 123 -1.34 26.27 39.75
CA PHE A 123 -2.73 25.95 39.52
C PHE A 123 -3.27 24.99 40.58
N MET A 124 -2.57 23.90 40.89
CA MET A 124 -2.98 22.95 41.93
C MET A 124 -3.04 23.59 43.32
N GLU A 125 -2.07 24.42 43.68
CA GLU A 125 -2.03 25.10 44.98
C GLU A 125 -3.17 26.12 45.16
N LYS A 126 -3.48 26.89 44.11
CA LYS A 126 -4.47 27.98 44.18
C LYS A 126 -5.90 27.53 43.85
N ARG A 127 -6.08 26.53 43.00
CA ARG A 127 -7.40 26.04 42.56
C ARG A 127 -8.30 25.69 43.75
N ALA A 128 -7.80 24.92 44.72
CA ALA A 128 -8.63 24.53 45.88
C ALA A 128 -9.09 25.74 46.71
N LYS A 129 -8.27 26.80 46.81
CA LYS A 129 -8.61 28.02 47.55
C LYS A 129 -9.64 28.85 46.80
N TYR A 130 -9.44 29.04 45.50
CA TYR A 130 -10.37 29.81 44.68
C TYR A 130 -11.71 29.10 44.44
N ALA A 131 -11.73 27.76 44.39
CA ALA A 131 -12.96 26.98 44.33
C ALA A 131 -13.83 27.15 45.59
N LYS A 132 -13.20 27.38 46.76
CA LYS A 132 -13.91 27.68 48.01
C LYS A 132 -14.41 29.13 48.09
N ILE A 133 -13.66 30.07 47.50
CA ILE A 133 -14.03 31.51 47.48
C ILE A 133 -15.10 31.80 46.43
N HIS A 134 -15.10 31.03 45.33
CA HIS A 134 -16.08 31.14 44.25
C HIS A 134 -16.77 29.79 43.99
N PRO A 135 -17.58 29.29 44.94
CA PRO A 135 -18.24 27.99 44.81
C PRO A 135 -19.28 27.95 43.68
N GLU A 136 -19.84 29.10 43.28
CA GLU A 136 -20.75 29.22 42.13
C GLU A 136 -20.03 29.31 40.77
N MET A 137 -18.72 29.57 40.74
CA MET A 137 -18.00 29.66 39.47
C MET A 137 -17.64 28.28 38.92
N SER A 138 -17.84 28.13 37.61
CA SER A 138 -17.49 26.90 36.92
C SER A 138 -15.99 26.63 36.99
N ASN A 139 -15.62 25.34 37.01
CA ASN A 139 -14.24 24.89 36.95
C ASN A 139 -13.48 25.45 35.72
N LEU A 140 -14.18 25.62 34.61
CA LEU A 140 -13.63 26.17 33.38
C LEU A 140 -13.26 27.65 33.55
N ASP A 141 -14.10 28.43 34.22
CA ASP A 141 -13.85 29.86 34.46
C ASP A 141 -12.78 30.07 35.51
N LEU A 142 -12.76 29.23 36.55
CA LEU A 142 -11.66 29.20 37.51
C LEU A 142 -10.30 28.95 36.84
N THR A 143 -10.27 28.06 35.84
CA THR A 143 -9.04 27.76 35.08
C THR A 143 -8.57 28.94 34.24
N LYS A 144 -9.49 29.67 33.61
CA LYS A 144 -9.16 30.91 32.87
C LYS A 144 -8.60 31.99 33.81
N ILE A 145 -9.23 32.19 34.97
CA ILE A 145 -8.80 33.18 35.97
C ILE A 145 -7.40 32.85 36.49
N LEU A 146 -7.14 31.59 36.87
CA LEU A 146 -5.82 31.17 37.36
C LEU A 146 -4.73 31.24 36.29
N SER A 147 -5.07 30.96 35.03
CA SER A 147 -4.15 31.17 33.89
C SER A 147 -3.75 32.63 33.73
N LYS A 148 -4.73 33.55 33.78
CA LYS A 148 -4.48 35.00 33.70
C LYS A 148 -3.65 35.49 34.90
N LYS A 149 -4.03 35.08 36.12
CA LYS A 149 -3.28 35.40 37.35
C LYS A 149 -1.85 34.88 37.34
N TYR A 150 -1.59 33.72 36.73
CA TYR A 150 -0.23 33.21 36.60
C TYR A 150 0.61 34.03 35.61
N LYS A 151 0.02 34.49 34.50
CA LYS A 151 0.72 35.37 33.56
C LYS A 151 1.10 36.72 34.20
N GLU A 152 0.19 37.27 35.01
CA GLU A 152 0.34 38.53 35.74
C GLU A 152 1.24 38.42 37.00
N LEU A 153 1.66 37.21 37.41
CA LEU A 153 2.53 37.05 38.58
C LEU A 153 3.90 37.72 38.35
N PRO A 154 4.43 38.42 39.37
CA PRO A 154 5.80 38.93 39.33
C PRO A 154 6.82 37.81 39.09
N GLU A 155 7.87 38.12 38.33
CA GLU A 155 8.87 37.14 37.94
C GLU A 155 9.54 36.47 39.15
N LYS A 156 9.81 37.25 40.21
CA LYS A 156 10.34 36.73 41.49
C LYS A 156 9.47 35.64 42.12
N LYS A 157 8.13 35.73 41.98
CA LYS A 157 7.20 34.71 42.49
C LYS A 157 7.10 33.51 41.53
N LYS A 158 7.21 33.73 40.22
CA LYS A 158 7.31 32.66 39.22
C LYS A 158 8.58 31.83 39.40
N LEU A 159 9.69 32.49 39.70
CA LEU A 159 11.00 31.86 39.92
C LEU A 159 10.96 30.76 40.98
N LYS A 160 10.19 30.95 42.07
CA LYS A 160 9.96 29.91 43.09
C LYS A 160 9.39 28.62 42.47
N TYR A 161 8.38 28.73 41.62
CA TYR A 161 7.77 27.56 40.96
C TYR A 161 8.67 26.96 39.88
N ILE A 162 9.50 27.79 39.23
CA ILE A 162 10.48 27.35 38.24
C ILE A 162 11.59 26.52 38.91
N GLN A 163 12.16 27.01 40.00
CA GLN A 163 13.20 26.30 40.77
C GLN A 163 12.68 24.99 41.36
N GLU A 164 11.45 25.00 41.90
CA GLU A 164 10.81 23.77 42.39
C GLU A 164 10.61 22.74 41.27
N PHE A 165 10.18 23.18 40.08
CA PHE A 165 10.04 22.32 38.93
C PHE A 165 11.38 21.74 38.46
N GLN A 166 12.46 22.54 38.44
CA GLN A 166 13.80 22.08 38.08
C GLN A 166 14.27 20.98 39.06
N ARG A 167 14.11 21.21 40.37
CA ARG A 167 14.45 20.22 41.41
C ARG A 167 13.64 18.92 41.27
N GLU A 168 12.33 19.01 41.09
CA GLU A 168 11.47 17.83 40.89
C GLU A 168 11.76 17.11 39.57
N LYS A 169 12.13 17.85 38.53
CA LYS A 169 12.53 17.28 37.24
C LYS A 169 13.81 16.48 37.38
N GLU A 170 14.81 16.99 38.09
CA GLU A 170 16.05 16.25 38.38
C GLU A 170 15.78 15.01 39.25
N ALA A 171 14.92 15.14 40.28
CA ALA A 171 14.51 14.00 41.10
C ALA A 171 13.75 12.94 40.26
N PHE A 172 12.88 13.38 39.34
CA PHE A 172 12.21 12.50 38.39
C PHE A 172 13.19 11.80 37.46
N GLU A 173 14.20 12.50 36.93
CA GLU A 173 15.24 11.91 36.08
C GLU A 173 16.06 10.86 36.84
N LYS A 174 16.45 11.14 38.09
CA LYS A 174 17.12 10.17 38.98
C LYS A 174 16.25 8.96 39.29
N ASN A 175 14.99 9.17 39.67
CA ASN A 175 14.05 8.08 39.96
C ASN A 175 13.72 7.27 38.69
N MET A 176 13.69 7.91 37.52
CA MET A 176 13.50 7.24 36.24
C MET A 176 14.72 6.42 35.84
N ALA A 177 15.93 6.88 36.15
CA ALA A 177 17.15 6.09 35.98
C ALA A 177 17.12 4.84 36.87
N ARG A 178 16.81 4.99 38.17
CA ARG A 178 16.64 3.85 39.09
C ARG A 178 15.55 2.88 38.62
N PHE A 179 14.40 3.40 38.20
CA PHE A 179 13.33 2.57 37.65
C PHE A 179 13.77 1.77 36.41
N LYS A 180 14.67 2.32 35.59
CA LYS A 180 15.28 1.59 34.45
C LYS A 180 16.25 0.50 34.88
N GLU A 181 16.98 0.72 35.96
CA GLU A 181 17.92 -0.25 36.53
C GLU A 181 17.18 -1.40 37.23
N ASP A 182 16.15 -1.07 38.02
CA ASP A 182 15.38 -2.03 38.81
C ASP A 182 14.37 -2.85 37.98
N HIS A 183 13.89 -2.30 36.86
CA HIS A 183 12.87 -2.92 36.00
C HIS A 183 13.29 -3.00 34.53
N PRO A 184 14.41 -3.67 34.19
CA PRO A 184 14.92 -3.74 32.83
C PRO A 184 13.94 -4.44 31.87
N ASP A 185 13.20 -5.46 32.35
CA ASP A 185 12.24 -6.24 31.55
C ASP A 185 10.99 -5.44 31.14
N LEU A 186 10.63 -4.44 31.94
CA LEU A 186 9.50 -3.53 31.66
C LEU A 186 9.89 -2.41 30.71
N ILE A 187 11.19 -2.10 30.65
CA ILE A 187 11.79 -1.09 29.78
C ILE A 187 12.63 -1.82 28.74
N GLU A 188 11.93 -2.58 27.91
CA GLU A 188 12.44 -2.91 26.60
C GLU A 188 12.59 -1.58 25.84
N GLU A 189 13.76 -0.96 25.92
CA GLU A 189 14.30 -0.34 24.72
C GLU A 189 14.19 -1.44 23.69
N ARG A 190 13.35 -1.25 22.65
CA ARG A 190 13.39 -2.13 21.49
C ARG A 190 14.87 -2.22 21.17
N LYS A 191 15.50 -3.36 21.45
CA LYS A 191 16.84 -3.64 20.94
C LYS A 191 16.74 -3.18 19.50
N LYS A 192 17.56 -2.19 19.11
CA LYS A 192 17.68 -1.83 17.71
C LYS A 192 17.90 -3.17 17.04
N SER A 193 16.87 -3.67 16.38
CA SER A 193 16.94 -4.92 15.66
C SER A 193 18.21 -4.83 14.84
N ASP A 194 18.99 -5.91 14.73
CA ASP A 194 20.19 -5.91 13.87
C ASP A 194 19.87 -5.55 12.41
N LEU A 195 18.58 -5.43 12.08
CA LEU A 195 18.06 -4.72 10.91
C LEU A 195 18.63 -3.29 10.78
N PRO A 196 19.25 -2.98 9.64
CA PRO A 196 19.66 -1.62 9.27
C PRO A 196 18.54 -0.58 9.47
N GLU A 197 18.89 0.62 9.94
CA GLU A 197 17.93 1.72 10.15
C GLU A 197 17.55 2.34 8.80
N LYS A 198 16.25 2.44 8.51
CA LYS A 198 15.76 3.04 7.26
C LYS A 198 16.34 4.45 7.04
N PRO A 199 16.72 4.78 5.79
CA PRO A 199 17.38 6.05 5.49
C PRO A 199 16.43 7.24 5.73
N LYS A 200 17.00 8.34 6.21
CA LYS A 200 16.28 9.58 6.54
C LYS A 200 16.18 10.49 5.32
N THR A 201 15.07 11.22 5.21
CA THR A 201 14.87 12.19 4.12
C THR A 201 15.79 13.41 4.26
N PRO A 202 16.05 14.18 3.19
CA PRO A 202 16.87 15.39 3.26
C PRO A 202 16.38 16.37 4.32
N GLN A 203 15.06 16.60 4.37
CA GLN A 203 14.42 17.44 5.37
C GLN A 203 14.62 16.92 6.80
N GLN A 204 14.55 15.61 7.03
CA GLN A 204 14.75 15.01 8.36
C GLN A 204 16.21 15.15 8.82
N LEU A 205 17.17 14.95 7.92
CA LEU A 205 18.59 15.12 8.22
C LEU A 205 18.91 16.56 8.62
N TRP A 206 18.42 17.52 7.83
CA TRP A 206 18.55 18.93 8.15
C TRP A 206 17.82 19.30 9.45
N TYR A 207 16.57 18.85 9.63
CA TYR A 207 15.81 19.13 10.85
C TYR A 207 16.53 18.61 12.10
N ASN A 208 17.09 17.40 12.05
CA ASN A 208 17.82 16.83 13.18
C ASN A 208 19.13 17.60 13.46
N HIS A 209 19.81 18.05 12.41
CA HIS A 209 20.99 18.91 12.53
C HIS A 209 20.64 20.25 13.19
N GLU A 210 19.67 20.96 12.65
CA GLU A 210 19.25 22.27 13.17
C GLU A 210 18.64 22.15 14.56
N LYS A 211 17.85 21.10 14.84
CA LYS A 211 17.32 20.86 16.18
C LYS A 211 18.44 20.70 17.20
N LYS A 212 19.51 19.97 16.88
CA LYS A 212 20.67 19.83 17.77
C LYS A 212 21.36 21.18 18.00
N ALA A 213 21.58 21.96 16.93
CA ALA A 213 22.17 23.29 17.03
C ALA A 213 21.30 24.24 17.87
N PHE A 214 19.99 24.24 17.63
CA PHE A 214 19.02 25.06 18.35
C PHE A 214 18.96 24.71 19.84
N MET A 215 18.91 23.42 20.19
CA MET A 215 18.87 22.97 21.59
C MET A 215 20.17 23.27 22.34
N LYS A 216 21.30 23.39 21.63
CA LYS A 216 22.58 23.81 22.23
C LYS A 216 22.60 25.30 22.58
N VAL A 217 21.89 26.13 21.82
CA VAL A 217 21.88 27.61 21.97
C VAL A 217 20.71 28.10 22.83
N HIS A 218 19.60 27.37 22.87
CA HIS A 218 18.43 27.72 23.69
C HIS A 218 17.99 26.51 24.55
N PRO A 219 18.61 26.33 25.74
CA PRO A 219 18.25 25.24 26.66
C PRO A 219 16.86 25.37 27.28
N GLU A 220 16.26 26.56 27.28
CA GLU A 220 14.98 26.83 27.98
C GLU A 220 13.82 27.22 27.04
N VAL A 221 12.68 26.56 27.30
CA VAL A 221 11.28 26.96 27.03
C VAL A 221 10.93 27.38 25.59
N VAL A 222 11.35 26.62 24.58
CA VAL A 222 10.66 26.62 23.29
C VAL A 222 9.76 25.39 23.19
N SER A 223 8.45 25.64 23.05
CA SER A 223 7.44 24.61 22.79
C SER A 223 7.88 23.76 21.59
N GLN A 224 7.90 22.43 21.73
CA GLN A 224 8.30 21.51 20.65
C GLN A 224 7.48 21.72 19.37
N LYS A 225 6.23 22.19 19.50
CA LYS A 225 5.37 22.52 18.36
C LYS A 225 5.89 23.75 17.61
N ASP A 226 6.27 24.80 18.34
CA ASP A 226 6.71 26.07 17.76
C ASP A 226 8.10 25.94 17.15
N LEU A 227 9.00 25.18 17.80
CA LEU A 227 10.30 24.81 17.23
C LEU A 227 10.13 24.04 15.90
N LYS A 228 9.24 23.04 15.88
CA LYS A 228 9.02 22.23 14.69
C LYS A 228 8.46 23.07 13.53
N GLU A 229 7.56 24.00 13.83
CA GLU A 229 6.99 24.89 12.82
C GLU A 229 8.00 25.92 12.31
N ALA A 230 8.82 26.50 13.20
CA ALA A 230 9.90 27.42 12.81
C ALA A 230 10.91 26.74 11.88
N LEU A 231 11.38 25.53 12.23
CA LEU A 231 12.29 24.76 11.39
C LEU A 231 11.64 24.35 10.06
N ARG A 232 10.36 24.00 10.03
CA ARG A 232 9.64 23.72 8.78
C ARG A 232 9.66 24.93 7.84
N ARG A 233 9.39 26.14 8.36
CA ARG A 233 9.42 27.39 7.58
C ARG A 233 10.81 27.69 7.04
N GLN A 234 11.85 27.47 7.84
CA GLN A 234 13.24 27.62 7.42
C GLN A 234 13.62 26.63 6.31
N TRP A 235 13.20 25.36 6.39
CA TRP A 235 13.42 24.39 5.30
C TRP A 235 12.78 24.84 3.98
N SER A 236 11.56 25.38 4.03
CA SER A 236 10.86 25.90 2.84
C SER A 236 11.50 27.16 2.25
N GLN A 237 12.33 27.87 3.00
CA GLN A 237 13.08 29.05 2.55
C GLN A 237 14.57 28.76 2.30
N LEU A 238 15.01 27.52 2.52
CA LEU A 238 16.41 27.14 2.39
C LEU A 238 16.87 27.30 0.92
N PRO A 239 18.00 27.97 0.65
CA PRO A 239 18.54 28.08 -0.69
C PRO A 239 18.81 26.71 -1.33
N ASP A 240 18.62 26.60 -2.63
CA ASP A 240 18.74 25.34 -3.38
C ASP A 240 20.12 24.68 -3.22
N LYS A 241 21.21 25.46 -3.20
CA LYS A 241 22.57 24.96 -2.92
C LYS A 241 22.69 24.30 -1.54
N LYS A 242 22.02 24.85 -0.52
CA LYS A 242 21.98 24.26 0.82
C LYS A 242 21.07 23.03 0.86
N ARG A 243 19.96 23.02 0.11
CA ARG A 243 19.07 21.86 0.01
C ARG A 243 19.79 20.68 -0.63
N LEU A 244 20.56 20.95 -1.68
CA LEU A 244 21.31 19.95 -2.41
C LEU A 244 22.29 19.20 -1.50
N LYS A 245 22.99 19.89 -0.58
CA LYS A 245 23.86 19.24 0.42
C LYS A 245 23.13 18.14 1.20
N TRP A 246 21.89 18.40 1.62
CA TRP A 246 21.09 17.43 2.37
C TRP A 246 20.50 16.35 1.47
N ILE A 247 20.21 16.68 0.21
CA ILE A 247 19.78 15.71 -0.81
C ILE A 247 20.91 14.69 -1.07
N SER A 248 22.13 15.16 -1.34
CA SER A 248 23.30 14.30 -1.54
C SER A 248 23.56 13.41 -0.32
N LYS A 249 23.53 13.99 0.89
CA LYS A 249 23.71 13.24 2.14
C LYS A 249 22.62 12.18 2.37
N ALA A 250 21.38 12.47 2.00
CA ALA A 250 20.28 11.51 2.13
C ALA A 250 20.44 10.33 1.16
N LEU A 251 20.90 10.58 -0.07
CA LEU A 251 21.18 9.54 -1.05
C LEU A 251 22.38 8.68 -0.67
N GLU A 252 23.43 9.27 -0.10
CA GLU A 252 24.58 8.53 0.43
C GLU A 252 24.15 7.57 1.55
N LEU A 253 23.33 8.05 2.51
CA LEU A 253 22.77 7.20 3.57
C LEU A 253 21.81 6.14 3.01
N GLN A 254 21.10 6.44 1.92
CA GLN A 254 20.28 5.45 1.23
C GLN A 254 21.15 4.33 0.65
N LYS A 255 22.25 4.66 -0.03
CA LYS A 255 23.20 3.67 -0.56
C LYS A 255 23.80 2.82 0.56
N GLN A 256 24.27 3.44 1.65
CA GLN A 256 24.79 2.72 2.81
C GLN A 256 23.77 1.76 3.43
N TYR A 257 22.49 2.16 3.49
CA TYR A 257 21.42 1.29 3.95
C TYR A 257 21.19 0.12 2.98
N GLU A 258 21.16 0.37 1.67
CA GLU A 258 21.01 -0.68 0.66
C GLU A 258 22.15 -1.70 0.72
N ASP A 259 23.39 -1.24 0.90
CA ASP A 259 24.57 -2.10 1.06
C ASP A 259 24.52 -2.89 2.37
N SER A 260 24.14 -2.25 3.48
CA SER A 260 23.97 -2.93 4.79
C SER A 260 22.83 -3.96 4.75
N MET A 261 21.73 -3.64 4.07
CA MET A 261 20.62 -4.57 3.86
C MET A 261 21.01 -5.74 2.98
N ARG A 262 21.85 -5.52 1.94
CA ARG A 262 22.37 -6.60 1.10
C ARG A 262 23.24 -7.57 1.92
N ALA A 263 24.17 -7.05 2.73
CA ALA A 263 24.98 -7.86 3.62
C ALA A 263 24.14 -8.63 4.66
N TYR A 264 23.09 -8.00 5.20
CA TYR A 264 22.16 -8.64 6.12
C TYR A 264 21.38 -9.79 5.45
N LEU A 265 20.89 -9.59 4.23
CA LEU A 265 20.17 -10.64 3.47
C LEU A 265 21.09 -11.81 3.11
N GLU A 266 22.37 -11.53 2.80
CA GLU A 266 23.38 -12.56 2.57
C GLU A 266 23.67 -13.38 3.84
N ALA A 267 23.75 -12.73 4.99
CA ALA A 267 23.94 -13.39 6.29
C ALA A 267 22.68 -14.13 6.80
N HIS A 268 21.50 -13.82 6.26
CA HIS A 268 20.22 -14.39 6.68
C HIS A 268 19.35 -14.82 5.48
N PRO A 269 19.65 -15.96 4.83
CA PRO A 269 18.95 -16.43 3.62
C PRO A 269 17.44 -16.65 3.80
N ASP A 270 16.99 -16.93 5.03
CA ASP A 270 15.57 -17.15 5.36
C ASP A 270 14.77 -15.85 5.54
N ALA A 271 15.44 -14.69 5.57
CA ALA A 271 14.80 -13.39 5.74
C ALA A 271 14.25 -12.88 4.39
N ASN A 272 13.08 -13.38 3.98
CA ASN A 272 12.37 -12.84 2.83
C ASN A 272 11.83 -11.42 3.15
N SER A 273 12.61 -10.38 2.83
CA SER A 273 12.13 -8.99 2.87
C SER A 273 12.27 -8.31 1.50
N GLU A 274 11.39 -8.65 0.56
CA GLU A 274 11.02 -7.72 -0.53
C GLU A 274 10.19 -6.54 0.04
N GLU A 275 10.79 -5.72 0.92
CA GLU A 275 10.22 -4.42 1.25
C GLU A 275 10.77 -3.40 0.27
N HIS A 276 10.00 -3.08 -0.77
CA HIS A 276 10.34 -2.02 -1.72
C HIS A 276 10.57 -0.70 -0.95
N VAL A 277 11.82 -0.28 -0.86
CA VAL A 277 12.20 0.99 -0.23
C VAL A 277 11.61 2.11 -1.09
N LYS A 278 10.75 2.94 -0.50
CA LYS A 278 10.22 4.13 -1.17
C LYS A 278 11.36 5.14 -1.35
N SER A 279 11.40 5.82 -2.49
CA SER A 279 12.35 6.91 -2.78
C SER A 279 12.48 7.86 -1.58
N VAL A 280 13.73 8.08 -1.13
CA VAL A 280 14.06 8.99 -0.01
C VAL A 280 13.82 10.46 -0.39
N LEU A 281 13.85 10.76 -1.68
CA LEU A 281 13.61 12.09 -2.23
C LEU A 281 12.16 12.30 -2.67
N THR A 282 11.65 13.50 -2.42
CA THR A 282 10.41 14.02 -3.02
C THR A 282 10.60 14.37 -4.50
N LYS A 283 9.50 14.58 -5.25
CA LYS A 283 9.55 14.98 -6.67
C LYS A 283 10.33 16.28 -6.88
N ALA A 284 10.15 17.27 -6.00
CA ALA A 284 10.84 18.56 -6.10
C ALA A 284 12.34 18.43 -5.78
N GLU A 285 12.71 17.64 -4.77
CA GLU A 285 14.13 17.37 -4.44
C GLU A 285 14.83 16.60 -5.56
N ARG A 286 14.13 15.63 -6.17
CA ARG A 286 14.64 14.90 -7.34
C ARG A 286 14.86 15.84 -8.53
N GLN A 287 13.87 16.66 -8.87
CA GLN A 287 14.01 17.66 -9.93
C GLN A 287 15.14 18.66 -9.66
N LEU A 288 15.34 19.07 -8.40
CA LEU A 288 16.45 19.94 -8.03
C LEU A 288 17.81 19.25 -8.22
N LYS A 289 17.93 17.98 -7.83
CA LYS A 289 19.14 17.17 -8.08
C LYS A 289 19.38 16.99 -9.57
N ASP A 290 18.37 16.55 -10.33
CA ASP A 290 18.46 16.34 -11.78
C ASP A 290 18.94 17.62 -12.50
N LYS A 291 18.40 18.79 -12.11
CA LYS A 291 18.82 20.08 -12.66
C LYS A 291 20.28 20.41 -12.35
N PHE A 292 20.77 20.06 -11.16
CA PHE A 292 22.16 20.33 -10.78
C PHE A 292 23.14 19.37 -11.45
N ASP A 293 22.77 18.10 -11.60
CA ASP A 293 23.57 17.08 -12.28
C ASP A 293 23.60 17.27 -13.80
N GLY A 294 22.83 18.24 -14.33
CA GLY A 294 22.75 18.50 -15.76
C GLY A 294 21.90 17.48 -16.52
N ARG A 295 21.06 16.71 -15.83
CA ARG A 295 20.15 15.75 -16.47
C ARG A 295 19.17 16.51 -17.37
N PRO A 296 19.11 16.18 -18.67
CA PRO A 296 18.18 16.82 -19.59
C PRO A 296 16.74 16.69 -19.13
N THR A 297 15.95 17.76 -19.28
CA THR A 297 14.53 17.76 -18.92
C THR A 297 13.69 17.31 -20.10
N LYS A 298 12.80 16.34 -19.89
CA LYS A 298 11.92 15.83 -20.94
C LYS A 298 11.04 16.95 -21.51
N PRO A 299 11.03 17.17 -22.84
CA PRO A 299 10.24 18.23 -23.45
C PRO A 299 8.73 17.91 -23.38
N PRO A 300 7.88 18.94 -23.52
CA PRO A 300 6.42 18.75 -23.58
C PRO A 300 6.00 17.76 -24.69
N PRO A 301 4.92 16.98 -24.48
CA PRO A 301 4.61 15.84 -25.34
C PRO A 301 3.99 16.21 -26.70
N ASN A 302 3.44 17.41 -26.87
CA ASN A 302 2.80 17.88 -28.10
C ASN A 302 2.98 19.39 -28.29
N GLY A 303 2.68 19.89 -29.50
CA GLY A 303 2.83 21.32 -29.84
C GLY A 303 2.03 22.27 -28.95
N TYR A 304 0.82 21.89 -28.53
CA TYR A 304 0.02 22.68 -27.59
C TYR A 304 0.69 22.83 -26.22
N SER A 305 1.23 21.73 -25.68
CA SER A 305 1.91 21.74 -24.38
C SER A 305 3.21 22.53 -24.45
N LEU A 306 3.89 22.52 -25.61
CA LEU A 306 5.06 23.34 -25.86
C LEU A 306 4.70 24.84 -25.84
N TYR A 307 3.66 25.22 -26.57
CA TYR A 307 3.12 26.57 -26.58
C TYR A 307 2.76 27.06 -25.16
N CYS A 308 2.05 26.22 -24.40
CA CYS A 308 1.72 26.52 -23.01
C CYS A 308 2.97 26.74 -22.14
N ALA A 309 4.00 25.90 -22.30
CA ALA A 309 5.24 26.02 -21.53
C ALA A 309 5.97 27.33 -21.84
N GLU A 310 6.04 27.74 -23.10
CA GLU A 310 6.68 29.00 -23.50
C GLU A 310 5.90 30.22 -23.00
N LEU A 311 4.58 30.21 -23.15
CA LEU A 311 3.73 31.31 -22.72
C LEU A 311 3.74 31.49 -21.18
N MET A 312 3.88 30.40 -20.43
CA MET A 312 4.02 30.45 -18.96
C MET A 312 5.31 31.14 -18.50
N VAL A 313 6.38 31.14 -19.30
CA VAL A 313 7.64 31.83 -18.98
C VAL A 313 7.49 33.33 -19.18
N THR A 314 6.73 33.76 -20.18
CA THR A 314 6.55 35.17 -20.54
C THR A 314 5.59 35.90 -19.60
N MET A 315 4.56 35.23 -19.08
CA MET A 315 3.57 35.84 -18.17
C MET A 315 3.80 35.36 -16.74
N LYS A 316 4.76 35.95 -16.00
CA LYS A 316 5.07 35.49 -14.63
C LYS A 316 4.11 36.04 -13.56
N ASP A 317 3.47 37.17 -13.84
CA ASP A 317 2.64 37.91 -12.86
C ASP A 317 1.17 37.46 -12.82
N VAL A 318 0.77 36.58 -13.74
CA VAL A 318 -0.60 36.04 -13.80
C VAL A 318 -0.67 34.68 -13.07
N PRO A 319 -1.68 34.43 -12.23
CA PRO A 319 -1.86 33.14 -11.55
C PRO A 319 -1.85 31.94 -12.51
N SER A 320 -1.21 30.83 -12.11
CA SER A 320 -0.98 29.69 -13.02
C SER A 320 -2.25 29.09 -13.63
N THR A 321 -3.35 29.12 -12.90
CA THR A 321 -4.67 28.67 -13.37
C THR A 321 -5.19 29.56 -14.49
N GLU A 322 -5.08 30.88 -14.34
CA GLU A 322 -5.46 31.87 -15.35
C GLU A 322 -4.54 31.81 -16.57
N ARG A 323 -3.23 31.61 -16.37
CA ARG A 323 -2.27 31.39 -17.47
C ARG A 323 -2.69 30.22 -18.35
N MET A 324 -3.13 29.11 -17.75
CA MET A 324 -3.58 27.94 -18.51
C MET A 324 -4.87 28.22 -19.31
N VAL A 325 -5.80 28.99 -18.73
CA VAL A 325 -7.02 29.42 -19.44
C VAL A 325 -6.66 30.31 -20.63
N LEU A 326 -5.72 31.25 -20.46
CA LEU A 326 -5.22 32.11 -21.54
C LEU A 326 -4.52 31.31 -22.64
N CYS A 327 -3.66 30.34 -22.28
CA CYS A 327 -3.03 29.44 -23.26
C CYS A 327 -4.08 28.71 -24.11
N SER A 328 -5.13 28.20 -23.46
CA SER A 328 -6.22 27.49 -24.14
C SER A 328 -7.01 28.40 -25.09
N LYS A 329 -7.34 29.62 -24.66
CA LYS A 329 -8.05 30.60 -25.50
C LYS A 329 -7.23 31.01 -26.71
N LYS A 330 -5.95 31.37 -26.50
CA LYS A 330 -5.06 31.78 -27.60
C LYS A 330 -4.80 30.63 -28.58
N TRP A 331 -4.55 29.42 -28.09
CA TRP A 331 -4.37 28.25 -28.95
C TRP A 331 -5.59 27.96 -29.84
N LYS A 332 -6.81 28.17 -29.33
CA LYS A 332 -8.03 28.02 -30.14
C LYS A 332 -8.09 29.03 -31.29
N LEU A 333 -7.66 30.27 -31.03
CA LEU A 333 -7.66 31.37 -32.02
C LEU A 333 -6.48 31.30 -33.00
N MET A 334 -5.45 30.51 -32.72
CA MET A 334 -4.30 30.35 -33.60
C MET A 334 -4.62 29.59 -34.88
N THR A 335 -3.96 30.00 -35.96
CA THR A 335 -4.07 29.37 -37.27
C THR A 335 -3.44 27.97 -37.27
N GLN A 336 -3.85 27.11 -38.21
CA GLN A 336 -3.27 25.77 -38.33
C GLN A 336 -1.77 25.81 -38.62
N LYS A 337 -1.33 26.75 -39.45
CA LYS A 337 0.09 26.96 -39.78
C LYS A 337 0.95 27.24 -38.54
N GLU A 338 0.45 28.05 -37.61
CA GLU A 338 1.15 28.32 -36.35
C GLU A 338 1.15 27.08 -35.44
N LYS A 339 0.04 26.33 -35.38
CA LYS A 339 -0.04 25.08 -34.60
C LYS A 339 0.95 24.03 -35.12
N ASP A 340 1.07 23.90 -36.44
CA ASP A 340 2.01 22.99 -37.09
C ASP A 340 3.48 23.39 -36.82
N MET A 341 3.76 24.70 -36.75
CA MET A 341 5.07 25.21 -36.34
C MET A 341 5.43 24.74 -34.92
N PHE A 342 4.51 24.87 -33.95
CA PHE A 342 4.74 24.39 -32.58
C PHE A 342 4.85 22.86 -32.51
N GLN A 343 4.10 22.13 -33.34
CA GLN A 343 4.23 20.68 -33.44
C GLN A 343 5.62 20.26 -33.95
N LYS A 344 6.10 20.91 -35.02
CA LYS A 344 7.45 20.68 -35.57
C LYS A 344 8.55 21.04 -34.56
N GLN A 345 8.40 22.15 -33.83
CA GLN A 345 9.34 22.51 -32.76
C GLN A 345 9.34 21.49 -31.61
N CYS A 346 8.17 20.96 -31.24
CA CYS A 346 8.06 19.91 -30.22
C CYS A 346 8.80 18.64 -30.64
N GLU A 347 8.64 18.20 -31.89
CA GLU A 347 9.37 17.05 -32.45
C GLU A 347 10.88 17.30 -32.48
N GLN A 348 11.32 18.50 -32.88
CA GLN A 348 12.72 18.86 -32.86
C GLN A 348 13.31 18.82 -31.43
N ARG A 349 12.59 19.35 -30.44
CA ARG A 349 13.03 19.30 -29.03
C ARG A 349 13.05 17.89 -28.47
N LYS A 350 12.15 16.99 -28.91
CA LYS A 350 12.19 15.56 -28.55
C LYS A 350 13.45 14.89 -29.08
N LYS A 351 13.79 15.11 -30.37
CA LYS A 351 15.04 14.60 -30.96
C LYS A 351 16.27 15.14 -30.24
N GLN A 352 16.29 16.44 -29.93
CA GLN A 352 17.38 17.04 -29.16
C GLN A 352 17.50 16.42 -27.77
N TYR A 353 16.38 16.23 -27.07
CA TYR A 353 16.36 15.56 -25.77
C TYR A 353 16.90 14.13 -25.84
N GLU A 354 16.54 13.35 -26.87
CA GLU A 354 17.04 11.99 -27.06
C GLU A 354 18.58 11.96 -27.21
N ILE A 355 19.13 12.93 -27.94
CA ILE A 355 20.59 13.09 -28.07
C ILE A 355 21.22 13.51 -26.74
N ASP A 356 20.65 14.52 -26.08
CA ASP A 356 21.21 15.07 -24.85
C ASP A 356 21.15 14.05 -23.70
N ILE A 357 20.04 13.29 -23.57
CA ILE A 357 19.89 12.27 -22.54
C ILE A 357 20.85 11.11 -22.78
N GLN A 358 21.10 10.74 -24.04
CA GLN A 358 22.08 9.73 -24.36
C GLN A 358 23.51 10.17 -24.00
N ARG A 359 23.90 11.41 -24.35
CA ARG A 359 25.20 11.96 -23.93
C ARG A 359 25.35 12.03 -22.40
N PHE A 360 24.26 12.37 -21.70
CA PHE A 360 24.24 12.36 -20.25
C PHE A 360 24.42 10.94 -19.68
N LEU A 361 23.78 9.93 -20.26
CA LEU A 361 23.97 8.54 -19.84
C LEU A 361 25.40 8.04 -20.09
N GLU A 362 26.04 8.51 -21.16
CA GLU A 362 27.44 8.19 -21.50
C GLU A 362 28.45 8.89 -20.58
N SER A 363 28.11 10.06 -20.03
CA SER A 363 28.98 10.78 -19.07
C SER A 363 28.90 10.25 -17.64
N LEU A 364 27.90 9.43 -17.33
CA LEU A 364 27.72 8.84 -16.00
C LEU A 364 28.55 7.55 -15.81
N PRO A 365 29.04 7.29 -14.59
CA PRO A 365 29.62 5.99 -14.23
C PRO A 365 28.62 4.84 -14.46
N GLU A 366 29.12 3.64 -14.78
CA GLU A 366 28.30 2.49 -15.16
C GLU A 366 27.21 2.14 -14.12
N GLU A 367 27.55 2.19 -12.83
CA GLU A 367 26.61 1.95 -11.72
C GLU A 367 25.47 2.99 -11.67
N GLU A 368 25.75 4.25 -12.00
CA GLU A 368 24.75 5.33 -12.02
C GLU A 368 23.94 5.29 -13.33
N ARG A 369 24.57 4.93 -14.44
CA ARG A 369 23.91 4.73 -15.74
C ARG A 369 22.84 3.65 -15.65
N GLU A 370 23.13 2.51 -15.02
CA GLU A 370 22.17 1.43 -14.83
C GLU A 370 21.00 1.86 -13.93
N ARG A 371 21.27 2.62 -12.84
CA ARG A 371 20.22 3.21 -12.01
C ARG A 371 19.31 4.14 -12.81
N VAL A 372 19.87 5.10 -13.54
CA VAL A 372 19.09 6.07 -14.33
C VAL A 372 18.25 5.37 -15.41
N LEU A 373 18.81 4.36 -16.09
CA LEU A 373 18.07 3.52 -17.05
C LEU A 373 16.93 2.74 -16.39
N GLY A 374 17.15 2.20 -15.18
CA GLY A 374 16.11 1.55 -14.38
C GLY A 374 14.97 2.50 -13.99
N GLU A 375 15.31 3.74 -13.61
CA GLU A 375 14.33 4.79 -13.30
C GLU A 375 13.50 5.20 -14.53
N GLU A 376 14.12 5.37 -15.70
CA GLU A 376 13.42 5.72 -16.96
C GLU A 376 12.45 4.61 -17.39
N LYS A 377 12.85 3.33 -17.27
CA LYS A 377 11.98 2.16 -17.57
C LYS A 377 10.77 2.09 -16.64
N MET A 378 10.91 2.49 -15.37
CA MET A 378 9.81 2.55 -14.39
C MET A 378 8.96 3.82 -14.49
N GLY A 379 9.53 4.92 -15.02
CA GLY A 379 8.89 6.22 -15.17
C GLY A 379 7.93 6.32 -16.36
N GLY A 380 8.15 5.53 -17.43
CA GLY A 380 7.32 5.52 -18.63
C GLY A 380 5.86 5.14 -18.40
N THR A 381 5.56 4.33 -17.39
CA THR A 381 4.19 3.85 -17.09
C THR A 381 3.41 4.81 -16.18
N LYS A 382 4.07 5.76 -15.49
CA LYS A 382 3.43 6.61 -14.46
C LYS A 382 2.94 7.98 -14.95
N LEU A 383 3.21 8.37 -16.20
CA LEU A 383 2.83 9.69 -16.71
C LEU A 383 1.34 9.85 -17.10
N ASN A 384 0.51 8.82 -16.94
CA ASN A 384 -0.94 8.87 -17.28
C ASN A 384 -1.91 8.82 -16.09
N ILE A 385 -1.47 9.06 -14.85
CA ILE A 385 -2.40 9.21 -13.72
C ILE A 385 -2.03 10.43 -12.89
N ALA A 386 -2.57 11.58 -13.29
CA ALA A 386 -2.74 12.73 -12.42
C ALA A 386 -4.21 12.78 -11.97
N GLY A 387 -4.50 12.33 -10.75
CA GLY A 387 -5.84 12.37 -10.19
C GLY A 387 -6.01 11.59 -8.88
N VAL A 388 -5.66 12.24 -7.76
CA VAL A 388 -6.20 12.04 -6.39
C VAL A 388 -5.80 10.76 -5.61
N GLY A 389 -5.27 10.97 -4.40
CA GLY A 389 -5.54 10.13 -3.22
C GLY A 389 -4.38 9.33 -2.61
N SER A 390 -4.01 9.66 -1.37
CA SER A 390 -3.02 8.98 -0.50
C SER A 390 -3.27 7.47 -0.28
N PRO A 391 -2.23 6.66 -0.01
CA PRO A 391 -2.34 5.21 0.13
C PRO A 391 -2.56 4.77 1.58
N LEU A 392 -3.56 3.91 1.79
CA LEU A 392 -3.59 2.94 2.88
C LEU A 392 -3.84 1.54 2.34
N ARG A 393 -3.05 0.61 2.91
CA ARG A 393 -3.26 -0.84 3.04
C ARG A 393 -2.61 -1.75 1.98
N ALA A 394 -1.61 -2.47 2.46
CA ALA A 394 -0.85 -3.53 1.81
C ALA A 394 -1.40 -4.94 2.14
N LYS A 395 -0.80 -5.94 1.46
CA LYS A 395 -0.78 -7.43 1.61
C LYS A 395 -1.58 -8.17 0.51
N SER A 396 -1.08 -9.18 -0.20
CA SER A 396 0.09 -10.08 0.00
C SER A 396 0.41 -10.90 -1.30
N PRO A 397 1.51 -11.69 -1.34
CA PRO A 397 2.26 -12.08 -2.55
C PRO A 397 1.98 -13.49 -3.09
N SER A 398 2.44 -13.78 -4.32
CA SER A 398 2.59 -15.15 -4.83
C SER A 398 3.86 -15.26 -5.69
N VAL A 399 4.72 -16.18 -5.25
CA VAL A 399 6.04 -16.56 -5.79
C VAL A 399 5.92 -17.12 -7.20
N LYS A 400 6.76 -16.63 -8.15
CA LYS A 400 7.20 -17.43 -9.31
C LYS A 400 8.65 -17.15 -9.68
N VAL A 401 9.41 -18.25 -9.60
CA VAL A 401 10.76 -18.54 -10.08
C VAL A 401 11.12 -17.84 -11.40
N GLY A 402 12.30 -17.23 -11.41
CA GLY A 402 12.85 -16.47 -12.52
C GLY A 402 13.24 -17.32 -13.75
N LYS A 403 13.08 -16.70 -14.92
CA LYS A 403 13.89 -16.98 -16.11
C LYS A 403 14.35 -15.64 -16.69
N CYS A 404 15.57 -15.27 -16.37
CA CYS A 404 16.32 -14.20 -17.01
C CYS A 404 16.56 -14.57 -18.48
N LYS A 405 16.21 -13.69 -19.42
CA LYS A 405 16.78 -13.69 -20.77
C LYS A 405 17.41 -12.32 -21.01
N MET A 406 18.74 -12.30 -20.92
CA MET A 406 19.59 -11.23 -21.42
C MET A 406 19.43 -11.11 -22.94
N PRO A 407 19.39 -9.90 -23.53
CA PRO A 407 19.79 -9.69 -24.92
C PRO A 407 21.28 -9.38 -24.94
N LEU A 408 22.07 -10.40 -25.26
CA LEU A 408 23.46 -10.29 -25.68
C LEU A 408 23.48 -9.59 -27.05
N PHE A 409 23.91 -8.33 -27.10
CA PHE A 409 24.20 -7.63 -28.35
C PHE A 409 25.53 -6.90 -28.18
N MET A 410 26.64 -7.59 -28.49
CA MET A 410 27.83 -7.06 -29.14
C MET A 410 28.97 -8.11 -29.14
N TYR A 411 29.80 -8.03 -30.20
CA TYR A 411 31.05 -8.74 -30.52
C TYR A 411 30.95 -10.05 -31.33
N LEU A 412 31.19 -10.01 -32.66
CA LEU A 412 32.54 -10.10 -33.24
C LEU A 412 32.57 -9.98 -34.78
N HIS A 413 33.69 -9.43 -35.26
CA HIS A 413 34.14 -9.25 -36.65
C HIS A 413 34.87 -10.52 -37.14
N GLU A 414 34.78 -10.79 -38.44
CA GLU A 414 35.70 -11.57 -39.32
C GLU A 414 36.27 -12.95 -38.88
N ARG A 415 35.96 -13.99 -39.67
CA ARG A 415 36.95 -14.76 -40.49
C ARG A 415 36.28 -15.79 -41.41
N CYS A 416 36.89 -15.98 -42.58
CA CYS A 416 36.49 -16.82 -43.72
C CYS A 416 36.59 -18.35 -43.49
N ARG A 417 35.73 -19.14 -44.17
CA ARG A 417 36.05 -20.18 -45.21
C ARG A 417 34.97 -21.31 -45.25
N ASP A 418 34.55 -21.63 -46.48
CA ASP A 418 33.56 -22.61 -47.02
C ASP A 418 34.05 -24.08 -47.00
N PRO A 419 33.36 -25.11 -47.57
CA PRO A 419 31.96 -25.60 -47.51
C PRO A 419 31.90 -27.14 -47.23
N GLU A 420 30.78 -27.82 -47.57
CA GLU A 420 30.51 -29.29 -47.63
C GLU A 420 29.82 -29.89 -46.37
N GLN A 421 28.78 -30.74 -46.41
CA GLN A 421 28.08 -31.46 -47.48
C GLN A 421 26.84 -32.20 -46.88
N ASP A 422 25.80 -32.36 -47.73
CA ASP A 422 24.69 -33.34 -47.75
C ASP A 422 23.61 -33.44 -46.66
N GLN A 423 22.37 -33.88 -46.93
CA GLN A 423 21.45 -33.86 -48.08
C GLN A 423 20.15 -34.53 -47.56
N CYS A 424 19.01 -33.88 -47.82
CA CYS A 424 17.64 -34.37 -48.09
C CYS A 424 17.14 -35.73 -47.52
N VAL A 425 15.93 -35.75 -46.91
CA VAL A 425 14.74 -36.44 -47.49
C VAL A 425 13.43 -35.73 -47.06
N HIS A 426 12.59 -35.43 -48.05
CA HIS A 426 11.20 -34.96 -47.97
C HIS A 426 10.22 -36.01 -47.38
N GLY A 427 9.11 -35.59 -46.74
CA GLY A 427 8.00 -36.52 -46.50
C GLY A 427 6.85 -36.09 -45.57
N LEU A 428 6.03 -35.15 -46.03
CA LEU A 428 4.54 -35.13 -45.97
C LEU A 428 3.73 -35.32 -44.65
N LEU A 429 2.87 -34.31 -44.44
CA LEU A 429 1.53 -34.23 -43.83
C LEU A 429 1.26 -34.41 -42.31
N LYS A 430 0.81 -33.28 -41.73
CA LYS A 430 -0.35 -33.03 -40.84
C LYS A 430 -0.89 -34.18 -39.99
N GLU A 431 -1.00 -33.90 -38.69
CA GLU A 431 -2.27 -33.94 -37.93
C GLU A 431 -2.17 -33.07 -36.67
N LYS A 432 -3.29 -32.43 -36.30
CA LYS A 432 -3.42 -31.44 -35.22
C LYS A 432 -3.43 -32.10 -33.84
N ARG A 433 -2.87 -31.44 -32.82
CA ARG A 433 -3.58 -31.24 -31.52
C ARG A 433 -3.03 -30.12 -30.64
N ASP A 434 -3.98 -29.47 -29.99
CA ASP A 434 -3.98 -28.29 -29.11
C ASP A 434 -3.15 -28.37 -27.81
N GLY A 435 -2.81 -27.20 -27.25
CA GLY A 435 -2.61 -27.08 -25.80
C GLY A 435 -1.72 -25.97 -25.22
N LYS A 436 -2.04 -24.67 -25.40
CA LYS A 436 -1.87 -23.61 -24.35
C LYS A 436 -2.44 -22.24 -24.79
N LYS A 437 -3.70 -21.95 -24.43
CA LYS A 437 -4.31 -20.62 -24.59
C LYS A 437 -3.71 -19.63 -23.57
N LYS A 438 -2.66 -18.92 -23.98
CA LYS A 438 -2.40 -17.55 -23.50
C LYS A 438 -3.51 -16.66 -24.06
N THR A 439 -4.07 -15.76 -23.26
CA THR A 439 -4.94 -14.68 -23.73
C THR A 439 -4.19 -13.89 -24.79
N ARG A 440 -4.47 -14.16 -26.08
CA ARG A 440 -3.85 -13.46 -27.20
C ARG A 440 -4.60 -12.15 -27.41
N LEU A 441 -3.86 -11.07 -27.56
CA LEU A 441 -4.39 -9.84 -28.14
C LEU A 441 -4.82 -10.14 -29.59
N PRO A 442 -5.87 -9.48 -30.12
CA PRO A 442 -6.24 -9.54 -31.53
C PRO A 442 -5.01 -9.29 -32.40
N GLU A 443 -4.81 -10.11 -33.42
CA GLU A 443 -3.70 -9.92 -34.36
C GLU A 443 -3.86 -8.57 -35.06
N THR A 444 -2.78 -7.79 -35.11
CA THR A 444 -2.80 -6.47 -35.74
C THR A 444 -3.25 -6.57 -37.20
N PRO A 445 -4.05 -5.61 -37.68
CA PRO A 445 -4.63 -5.65 -39.02
C PRO A 445 -3.53 -5.56 -40.07
N LYS A 446 -3.61 -6.40 -41.10
CA LYS A 446 -2.61 -6.49 -42.17
C LYS A 446 -2.84 -5.40 -43.21
N THR A 447 -1.75 -4.86 -43.73
CA THR A 447 -1.77 -3.94 -44.87
C THR A 447 -2.17 -4.66 -46.17
N PRO A 448 -2.65 -3.93 -47.20
CA PRO A 448 -2.96 -4.53 -48.50
C PRO A 448 -1.78 -5.29 -49.11
N GLU A 449 -0.56 -4.80 -48.88
CA GLU A 449 0.70 -5.40 -49.33
C GLU A 449 0.96 -6.73 -48.64
N GLU A 450 0.87 -6.78 -47.30
CA GLU A 450 1.05 -8.01 -46.51
C GLU A 450 -0.02 -9.08 -46.84
N MET A 451 -1.26 -8.65 -47.13
CA MET A 451 -2.35 -9.54 -47.54
C MET A 451 -2.08 -10.18 -48.91
N TRP A 452 -1.51 -9.43 -49.84
CA TRP A 452 -1.10 -9.95 -51.13
C TRP A 452 0.12 -10.86 -51.00
N GLN A 453 1.16 -10.44 -50.26
CA GLN A 453 2.38 -11.22 -50.01
C GLN A 453 2.06 -12.58 -49.39
N GLN A 454 1.15 -12.66 -48.41
CA GLN A 454 0.74 -13.92 -47.82
C GLN A 454 0.06 -14.88 -48.81
N ASN A 455 -0.59 -14.34 -49.84
CA ASN A 455 -1.28 -15.13 -50.86
C ASN A 455 -0.34 -15.65 -51.96
N VAL A 456 0.78 -14.97 -52.22
CA VAL A 456 1.76 -15.33 -53.27
C VAL A 456 3.04 -15.96 -52.72
N ILE A 457 3.21 -16.00 -51.39
CA ILE A 457 4.43 -16.53 -50.74
C ILE A 457 4.74 -17.99 -51.12
N GLY A 458 3.74 -18.76 -51.53
CA GLY A 458 3.92 -20.14 -52.01
C GLY A 458 4.63 -20.24 -53.36
N ASP A 459 4.57 -19.18 -54.18
CA ASP A 459 5.12 -19.17 -55.54
C ASP A 459 6.61 -18.73 -55.56
N TYR A 460 7.15 -18.26 -54.43
CA TYR A 460 8.53 -17.80 -54.29
C TYR A 460 9.30 -18.71 -53.32
N LEU A 461 9.92 -19.78 -53.84
CA LEU A 461 10.69 -20.73 -53.03
C LEU A 461 12.22 -20.52 -53.12
N ASN A 462 12.88 -20.81 -51.99
CA ASN A 462 14.32 -20.98 -51.72
C ASN A 462 15.14 -19.83 -51.11
N ASP A 463 14.75 -18.55 -51.23
CA ASP A 463 15.45 -17.46 -50.50
C ASP A 463 14.46 -16.42 -49.97
N ARG A 464 14.29 -16.39 -48.65
CA ARG A 464 13.30 -15.54 -47.95
C ARG A 464 13.57 -14.05 -48.16
N LYS A 465 14.83 -13.63 -48.33
CA LYS A 465 15.19 -12.22 -48.51
C LYS A 465 15.04 -11.80 -49.97
N LYS A 466 15.40 -12.68 -50.90
CA LYS A 466 15.18 -12.47 -52.33
C LYS A 466 13.69 -12.50 -52.70
N ALA A 467 12.93 -13.41 -52.10
CA ALA A 467 11.48 -13.50 -52.25
C ALA A 467 10.79 -12.22 -51.74
N GLN A 468 11.18 -11.71 -50.58
CA GLN A 468 10.64 -10.45 -50.05
C GLN A 468 10.92 -9.27 -50.98
N ASN A 469 12.16 -9.12 -51.45
CA ASN A 469 12.52 -8.04 -52.38
C ASN A 469 11.78 -8.14 -53.73
N ALA A 470 11.59 -9.36 -54.26
CA ALA A 470 10.86 -9.60 -55.49
C ALA A 470 9.36 -9.28 -55.32
N MET A 471 8.77 -9.67 -54.18
CA MET A 471 7.39 -9.33 -53.83
C MET A 471 7.20 -7.82 -53.66
N ASP A 472 8.09 -7.12 -52.95
CA ASP A 472 8.01 -5.66 -52.78
C ASP A 472 8.13 -4.94 -54.15
N ALA A 473 8.96 -5.44 -55.06
CA ALA A 473 9.08 -4.90 -56.42
C ALA A 473 7.82 -5.14 -57.27
N ALA A 474 7.26 -6.35 -57.23
CA ALA A 474 6.03 -6.69 -57.93
C ALA A 474 4.82 -5.93 -57.39
N TRP A 475 4.73 -5.73 -56.07
CA TRP A 475 3.70 -4.89 -55.45
C TRP A 475 3.81 -3.42 -55.90
N LYS A 476 5.03 -2.88 -56.00
CA LYS A 476 5.24 -1.51 -56.50
C LYS A 476 4.86 -1.36 -57.98
N ALA A 477 5.16 -2.37 -58.81
CA ALA A 477 4.84 -2.39 -60.23
C ALA A 477 3.35 -2.64 -60.54
N MET A 478 2.60 -3.22 -59.59
CA MET A 478 1.19 -3.56 -59.75
C MET A 478 0.30 -2.32 -59.93
N GLU A 479 -0.62 -2.40 -60.89
CA GLU A 479 -1.49 -1.29 -61.24
C GLU A 479 -2.54 -1.03 -60.15
N LYS A 480 -3.04 0.21 -60.07
CA LYS A 480 -4.04 0.61 -59.06
C LYS A 480 -5.27 -0.31 -59.08
N LYS A 481 -5.69 -0.78 -60.26
CA LYS A 481 -6.86 -1.65 -60.43
C LYS A 481 -6.65 -3.04 -59.81
N GLU A 482 -5.43 -3.55 -59.84
CA GLU A 482 -5.05 -4.86 -59.29
C GLU A 482 -4.83 -4.82 -57.77
N LYS A 483 -4.58 -3.63 -57.21
CA LYS A 483 -4.48 -3.40 -55.75
C LYS A 483 -5.84 -3.32 -55.05
N ILE A 484 -6.92 -2.99 -55.79
CA ILE A 484 -8.26 -2.78 -55.22
C ILE A 484 -8.77 -3.99 -54.41
N PRO A 485 -8.65 -5.24 -54.88
CA PRO A 485 -9.09 -6.41 -54.11
C PRO A 485 -8.36 -6.54 -52.76
N TRP A 486 -7.06 -6.27 -52.72
CA TRP A 486 -6.24 -6.35 -51.51
C TRP A 486 -6.52 -5.22 -50.54
N ILE A 487 -6.80 -4.01 -51.06
CA ILE A 487 -7.26 -2.87 -50.25
C ILE A 487 -8.61 -3.18 -49.60
N LYS A 488 -9.56 -3.78 -50.33
CA LYS A 488 -10.84 -4.22 -49.78
C LYS A 488 -10.65 -5.29 -48.70
N LYS A 489 -9.78 -6.27 -48.94
CA LYS A 489 -9.49 -7.36 -48.00
C LYS A 489 -8.81 -6.86 -46.72
N ALA A 490 -7.89 -5.90 -46.83
CA ALA A 490 -7.27 -5.24 -45.67
C ALA A 490 -8.27 -4.37 -44.90
N ALA A 491 -9.20 -3.70 -45.58
CA ALA A 491 -10.27 -2.94 -44.92
C ALA A 491 -11.26 -3.85 -44.17
N GLU A 492 -11.52 -5.06 -44.66
CA GLU A 492 -12.29 -6.08 -43.93
C GLU A 492 -11.52 -6.62 -42.72
N ASP A 493 -10.21 -6.84 -42.87
CA ASP A 493 -9.31 -7.28 -41.80
C ASP A 493 -9.20 -6.24 -40.66
N GLN A 494 -9.21 -4.96 -41.03
CA GLN A 494 -9.33 -3.80 -40.14
C GLN A 494 -10.67 -3.80 -39.39
N LYS A 495 -11.79 -4.05 -40.07
CA LYS A 495 -13.12 -4.15 -39.43
C LYS A 495 -13.21 -5.34 -38.47
N ARG A 496 -12.59 -6.49 -38.79
CA ARG A 496 -12.46 -7.62 -37.86
C ARG A 496 -11.67 -7.20 -36.61
N TYR A 497 -10.53 -6.54 -36.79
CA TYR A 497 -9.71 -6.07 -35.67
C TYR A 497 -10.46 -5.08 -34.77
N GLU A 498 -11.20 -4.14 -35.35
CA GLU A 498 -12.04 -3.19 -34.60
C GLU A 498 -13.20 -3.88 -33.86
N ARG A 499 -13.81 -4.91 -34.46
CA ARG A 499 -14.86 -5.73 -33.83
C ARG A 499 -14.31 -6.52 -32.64
N GLU A 500 -13.16 -7.18 -32.81
CA GLU A 500 -12.50 -7.94 -31.74
C GLU A 500 -12.01 -7.03 -30.60
N LEU A 501 -11.53 -5.81 -30.92
CA LEU A 501 -11.21 -4.79 -29.92
C LEU A 501 -12.44 -4.28 -29.17
N LEU A 502 -13.56 -4.09 -29.86
CA LEU A 502 -14.81 -3.66 -29.25
C LEU A 502 -15.36 -4.76 -28.33
N GLU A 503 -15.29 -6.02 -28.76
CA GLU A 503 -15.66 -7.19 -27.97
C GLU A 503 -14.75 -7.36 -26.73
N MET A 504 -13.44 -7.13 -26.86
CA MET A 504 -12.55 -7.07 -25.68
C MET A 504 -12.86 -5.87 -24.76
N ARG A 505 -13.23 -4.71 -25.31
CA ARG A 505 -13.58 -3.52 -24.53
C ARG A 505 -14.89 -3.71 -23.76
N THR A 506 -15.89 -4.38 -24.33
CA THR A 506 -17.14 -4.71 -23.64
C THR A 506 -16.92 -5.74 -22.53
N VAL A 507 -16.03 -6.72 -22.76
CA VAL A 507 -15.60 -7.69 -21.73
C VAL A 507 -14.85 -7.01 -20.57
N LEU A 508 -14.05 -5.97 -20.85
CA LEU A 508 -13.29 -5.21 -19.84
C LEU A 508 -14.14 -4.16 -19.09
N SER A 509 -15.16 -3.58 -19.71
CA SER A 509 -16.04 -2.59 -19.07
C SER A 509 -16.94 -3.19 -17.97
N GLY A 510 -17.07 -4.52 -17.91
CA GLY A 510 -17.76 -5.25 -16.85
C GLY A 510 -16.91 -5.58 -15.61
N GLN A 511 -15.60 -5.31 -15.62
CA GLN A 511 -14.65 -5.70 -14.56
C GLN A 511 -13.99 -4.50 -13.86
N GLY A 512 -14.80 -3.55 -13.41
CA GLY A 512 -14.40 -2.64 -12.34
C GLY A 512 -14.47 -3.33 -10.98
N GLN A 513 -13.32 -3.64 -10.38
CA GLN A 513 -13.15 -4.04 -8.96
C GLN A 513 -14.25 -4.98 -8.41
N ARG A 514 -14.42 -6.15 -9.00
CA ARG A 514 -15.07 -7.27 -8.29
C ARG A 514 -14.16 -8.49 -8.39
N LYS A 515 -14.09 -9.23 -7.28
CA LYS A 515 -13.39 -10.51 -7.14
C LYS A 515 -13.68 -11.41 -8.36
N PRO A 516 -12.78 -12.34 -8.74
CA PRO A 516 -13.06 -13.32 -9.78
C PRO A 516 -14.42 -13.94 -9.48
N LYS A 517 -15.43 -13.63 -10.30
CA LYS A 517 -16.76 -14.23 -10.16
C LYS A 517 -16.61 -15.63 -10.69
N PHE A 518 -16.85 -16.61 -9.83
CA PHE A 518 -17.03 -17.97 -10.31
C PHE A 518 -18.30 -18.02 -11.17
N ASP A 519 -18.29 -18.86 -12.19
CA ASP A 519 -19.45 -18.98 -13.08
C ASP A 519 -20.66 -19.48 -12.27
N GLY A 520 -21.79 -18.79 -12.40
CA GLY A 520 -22.99 -19.04 -11.60
C GLY A 520 -22.99 -18.50 -10.16
N GLU A 521 -21.96 -17.75 -9.69
CA GLU A 521 -21.99 -17.12 -8.35
C GLU A 521 -23.13 -16.08 -8.26
N PRO A 522 -24.05 -16.22 -7.29
CA PRO A 522 -25.16 -15.27 -7.11
C PRO A 522 -24.68 -13.82 -6.96
N LYS A 523 -25.44 -12.86 -7.49
CA LYS A 523 -25.11 -11.43 -7.38
C LYS A 523 -25.56 -10.87 -6.03
N LYS A 524 -24.67 -10.16 -5.34
CA LYS A 524 -24.99 -9.50 -4.07
C LYS A 524 -26.12 -8.46 -4.24
N PRO A 525 -27.17 -8.53 -3.41
CA PRO A 525 -28.25 -7.54 -3.42
C PRO A 525 -27.79 -6.20 -2.81
N PRO A 526 -28.56 -5.11 -2.97
CA PRO A 526 -28.31 -3.84 -2.31
C PRO A 526 -28.20 -3.98 -0.79
N VAL A 527 -27.39 -3.14 -0.15
CA VAL A 527 -27.15 -3.20 1.31
C VAL A 527 -27.97 -2.18 2.10
N SER A 528 -28.77 -1.36 1.42
CA SER A 528 -29.58 -0.30 2.03
C SER A 528 -30.82 -0.01 1.19
N GLY A 529 -31.93 0.35 1.84
CA GLY A 529 -33.15 0.79 1.15
C GLY A 529 -32.91 1.96 0.19
N TYR A 530 -31.97 2.86 0.50
CA TYR A 530 -31.58 3.95 -0.40
C TYR A 530 -30.92 3.41 -1.68
N GLN A 531 -30.08 2.39 -1.58
CA GLN A 531 -29.44 1.79 -2.75
C GLN A 531 -30.45 1.09 -3.64
N MET A 532 -31.41 0.38 -3.05
CA MET A 532 -32.51 -0.24 -3.79
C MET A 532 -33.36 0.81 -4.52
N PHE A 533 -33.78 1.86 -3.82
CA PHE A 533 -34.49 2.99 -4.41
C PHE A 533 -33.69 3.67 -5.55
N SER A 534 -32.39 3.87 -5.36
CA SER A 534 -31.53 4.46 -6.38
C SER A 534 -31.38 3.56 -7.61
N GLN A 535 -31.31 2.25 -7.43
CA GLN A 535 -31.19 1.29 -8.51
C GLN A 535 -32.50 1.22 -9.32
N GLU A 536 -33.65 1.24 -8.65
CA GLU A 536 -34.96 1.30 -9.30
C GLU A 536 -35.07 2.54 -10.19
N LEU A 537 -34.79 3.73 -9.65
CA LEU A 537 -34.88 4.98 -10.43
C LEU A 537 -33.85 5.10 -11.56
N LEU A 538 -32.69 4.46 -11.43
CA LEU A 538 -31.70 4.39 -12.51
C LEU A 538 -32.10 3.38 -13.61
N THR A 539 -32.89 2.37 -13.27
CA THR A 539 -33.29 1.29 -14.19
C THR A 539 -34.60 1.63 -14.92
N ASN A 540 -35.51 2.36 -14.26
CA ASN A 540 -36.82 2.75 -14.82
C ASN A 540 -36.72 3.80 -15.95
N GLY A 541 -35.51 4.32 -16.23
CA GLY A 541 -35.24 5.18 -17.38
C GLY A 541 -35.74 6.63 -17.29
N GLU A 542 -36.57 6.97 -16.29
CA GLU A 542 -37.14 8.32 -16.09
C GLU A 542 -36.09 9.43 -16.05
N LEU A 543 -34.88 9.14 -15.55
CA LEU A 543 -33.83 10.14 -15.33
C LEU A 543 -32.77 10.15 -16.44
N ASN A 544 -32.94 9.40 -17.53
CA ASN A 544 -31.92 9.21 -18.58
C ASN A 544 -31.51 10.49 -19.33
N HIS A 545 -32.30 11.56 -19.24
CA HIS A 545 -31.99 12.88 -19.81
C HIS A 545 -30.96 13.66 -18.99
N PHE A 546 -30.69 13.26 -17.75
CA PHE A 546 -29.67 13.86 -16.89
C PHE A 546 -28.36 13.07 -16.91
N SER A 547 -27.23 13.77 -16.74
CA SER A 547 -25.93 13.10 -16.55
C SER A 547 -25.95 12.23 -15.29
N LEU A 548 -25.12 11.18 -15.20
CA LEU A 548 -25.10 10.28 -14.02
C LEU A 548 -24.94 11.05 -12.69
N LYS A 549 -24.16 12.13 -12.68
CA LYS A 549 -23.97 12.98 -11.51
C LYS A 549 -25.26 13.69 -11.10
N GLU A 550 -26.00 14.23 -12.07
CA GLU A 550 -27.30 14.89 -11.85
C GLU A 550 -28.38 13.89 -11.45
N ARG A 551 -28.38 12.69 -12.06
CA ARG A 551 -29.26 11.58 -11.65
C ARG A 551 -29.09 11.23 -10.18
N MET A 552 -27.85 11.11 -9.69
CA MET A 552 -27.58 10.81 -8.29
C MET A 552 -28.05 11.92 -7.34
N VAL A 553 -27.93 13.19 -7.74
CA VAL A 553 -28.42 14.33 -6.95
C VAL A 553 -29.96 14.31 -6.87
N GLU A 554 -30.63 14.05 -7.99
CA GLU A 554 -32.09 14.01 -8.07
C GLU A 554 -32.68 12.83 -7.27
N ILE A 555 -32.06 11.65 -7.38
CA ILE A 555 -32.41 10.48 -6.56
C ILE A 555 -32.26 10.79 -5.07
N GLY A 556 -31.18 11.50 -4.69
CA GLY A 556 -30.98 11.96 -3.32
C GLY A 556 -32.13 12.86 -2.83
N LYS A 557 -32.57 13.83 -3.63
CA LYS A 557 -33.70 14.70 -3.30
C LYS A 557 -35.00 13.92 -3.13
N ARG A 558 -35.32 13.03 -4.08
CA ARG A 558 -36.53 12.21 -4.03
C ARG A 558 -36.55 11.30 -2.80
N TRP A 559 -35.40 10.70 -2.45
CA TRP A 559 -35.28 9.88 -1.25
C TRP A 559 -35.57 10.64 0.05
N HIS A 560 -35.10 11.88 0.17
CA HIS A 560 -35.37 12.69 1.37
C HIS A 560 -36.84 13.07 1.49
N LYS A 561 -37.54 13.23 0.35
CA LYS A 561 -38.98 13.55 0.28
C LYS A 561 -39.90 12.35 0.61
N LEU A 562 -39.40 11.11 0.55
CA LEU A 562 -40.18 9.93 0.91
C LEU A 562 -40.53 9.89 2.41
N SER A 563 -41.74 9.44 2.72
CA SER A 563 -42.18 9.18 4.08
C SER A 563 -41.43 8.00 4.70
N GLN A 564 -41.45 7.90 6.04
CA GLN A 564 -40.79 6.81 6.73
C GLN A 564 -41.36 5.44 6.33
N SER A 565 -42.67 5.32 6.19
CA SER A 565 -43.35 4.09 5.71
C SER A 565 -42.88 3.66 4.30
N GLN A 566 -42.66 4.62 3.39
CA GLN A 566 -42.12 4.32 2.06
C GLN A 566 -40.65 3.86 2.12
N LYS A 567 -39.83 4.46 3.00
CA LYS A 567 -38.44 4.02 3.23
C LYS A 567 -38.39 2.62 3.86
N ASP A 568 -39.32 2.31 4.74
CA ASP A 568 -39.44 0.99 5.39
C ASP A 568 -39.84 -0.10 4.39
N LYS A 569 -40.66 0.23 3.37
CA LYS A 569 -40.93 -0.68 2.24
C LYS A 569 -39.64 -1.09 1.50
N TYR A 570 -38.78 -0.12 1.19
CA TYR A 570 -37.49 -0.40 0.55
C TYR A 570 -36.52 -1.16 1.46
N LYS A 571 -36.58 -0.89 2.77
CA LYS A 571 -35.81 -1.66 3.75
C LYS A 571 -36.25 -3.13 3.78
N LYS A 572 -37.56 -3.40 3.79
CA LYS A 572 -38.13 -4.75 3.76
C LYS A 572 -37.74 -5.51 2.47
N GLN A 573 -37.80 -4.84 1.31
CA GLN A 573 -37.36 -5.43 0.04
C GLN A 573 -35.87 -5.80 0.04
N VAL A 574 -35.02 -5.00 0.68
CA VAL A 574 -33.60 -5.29 0.83
C VAL A 574 -33.37 -6.50 1.74
N GLU A 575 -34.11 -6.59 2.85
CA GLU A 575 -34.04 -7.74 3.77
C GLU A 575 -34.47 -9.05 3.08
N GLU A 576 -35.54 -9.00 2.28
CA GLU A 576 -36.03 -10.14 1.49
C GLU A 576 -35.01 -10.59 0.43
N GLN A 577 -34.46 -9.67 -0.37
CA GLN A 577 -33.42 -10.00 -1.35
C GLN A 577 -32.12 -10.51 -0.69
N GLN A 578 -31.79 -10.05 0.52
CA GLN A 578 -30.65 -10.58 1.28
C GLN A 578 -30.90 -12.00 1.78
N LEU A 579 -32.12 -12.32 2.18
CA LEU A 579 -32.51 -13.67 2.57
C LEU A 579 -32.43 -14.63 1.37
N GLU A 580 -32.98 -14.22 0.23
CA GLU A 580 -32.94 -14.98 -1.02
C GLU A 580 -31.50 -15.19 -1.49
N TYR A 581 -30.69 -14.14 -1.53
CA TYR A 581 -29.26 -14.24 -1.86
C TYR A 581 -28.50 -15.18 -0.92
N LYS A 582 -28.84 -15.18 0.38
CA LYS A 582 -28.21 -16.09 1.35
C LYS A 582 -28.57 -17.55 1.04
N ALA A 583 -29.83 -17.83 0.67
CA ALA A 583 -30.27 -19.15 0.26
C ALA A 583 -29.61 -19.61 -1.05
N GLU A 584 -29.55 -18.72 -2.05
CA GLU A 584 -28.86 -18.99 -3.33
C GLU A 584 -27.36 -19.23 -3.14
N LEU A 585 -26.71 -18.45 -2.27
CA LEU A 585 -25.28 -18.61 -1.97
C LEU A 585 -25.02 -19.95 -1.27
N ASP A 586 -25.88 -20.36 -0.34
CA ASP A 586 -25.78 -21.65 0.35
C ASP A 586 -25.97 -22.82 -0.64
N ALA A 587 -26.97 -22.72 -1.53
CA ALA A 587 -27.18 -23.69 -2.61
C ALA A 587 -25.97 -23.77 -3.56
N TRP A 588 -25.40 -22.63 -3.95
CA TRP A 588 -24.23 -22.55 -4.81
C TRP A 588 -22.98 -23.16 -4.15
N VAL A 589 -22.76 -22.88 -2.86
CA VAL A 589 -21.67 -23.50 -2.07
C VAL A 589 -21.85 -25.02 -1.99
N LYS A 590 -23.09 -25.49 -1.82
CA LYS A 590 -23.41 -26.93 -1.78
C LYS A 590 -23.12 -27.62 -3.12
N VAL A 591 -23.49 -27.01 -4.25
CA VAL A 591 -23.14 -27.51 -5.60
C VAL A 591 -21.63 -27.51 -5.83
N GLY A 592 -20.92 -26.47 -5.40
CA GLY A 592 -19.47 -26.40 -5.46
C GLY A 592 -18.77 -27.49 -4.63
N SER A 593 -19.34 -27.87 -3.48
CA SER A 593 -18.80 -28.96 -2.65
C SER A 593 -18.96 -30.33 -3.31
N LEU A 594 -20.11 -30.60 -3.95
CA LEU A 594 -20.39 -31.85 -4.66
C LEU A 594 -19.52 -32.03 -5.91
N LEU A 595 -19.24 -30.95 -6.64
CA LEU A 595 -18.34 -30.96 -7.79
C LEU A 595 -16.87 -31.21 -7.39
N ASN A 596 -16.45 -30.75 -6.20
CA ASN A 596 -15.10 -31.04 -5.71
C ASN A 596 -14.94 -32.51 -5.26
N LEU A 597 -15.98 -33.09 -4.65
CA LEU A 597 -16.03 -34.52 -4.31
C LEU A 597 -16.00 -35.41 -5.56
N SER A 598 -16.78 -35.09 -6.60
CA SER A 598 -16.78 -35.86 -7.85
C SER A 598 -15.47 -35.73 -8.62
N VAL A 599 -14.83 -34.56 -8.65
CA VAL A 599 -13.51 -34.37 -9.26
C VAL A 599 -12.41 -35.12 -8.50
N LEU A 600 -12.48 -35.20 -7.16
CA LEU A 600 -11.57 -36.05 -6.38
C LEU A 600 -11.78 -37.53 -6.68
N GLN A 601 -13.04 -37.97 -6.80
CA GLN A 601 -13.37 -39.37 -7.09
C GLN A 601 -12.91 -39.79 -8.50
N ILE A 602 -13.05 -38.91 -9.50
CA ILE A 602 -12.56 -39.13 -10.87
C ILE A 602 -11.03 -39.15 -10.92
N LYS A 603 -10.35 -38.31 -10.13
CA LYS A 603 -8.87 -38.33 -10.05
C LYS A 603 -8.37 -39.60 -9.36
N TYR A 604 -9.09 -40.09 -8.35
CA TYR A 604 -8.74 -41.33 -7.65
C TYR A 604 -8.91 -42.55 -8.54
N THR A 605 -10.00 -42.64 -9.31
CA THR A 605 -10.21 -43.72 -10.28
C THR A 605 -9.23 -43.65 -11.46
N PHE A 606 -8.86 -42.46 -11.91
CA PHE A 606 -7.85 -42.30 -12.96
C PHE A 606 -6.44 -42.69 -12.47
N CYS A 607 -6.07 -42.39 -11.23
CA CYS A 607 -4.82 -42.85 -10.61
C CYS A 607 -4.78 -44.37 -10.41
N LEU A 608 -5.89 -45.00 -10.01
CA LEU A 608 -5.97 -46.46 -9.86
C LEU A 608 -5.88 -47.19 -11.21
N LEU A 609 -6.51 -46.64 -12.25
CA LEU A 609 -6.42 -47.19 -13.62
C LEU A 609 -5.02 -47.02 -14.22
N LEU A 610 -4.35 -45.88 -14.00
CA LEU A 610 -2.95 -45.71 -14.43
C LEU A 610 -1.99 -46.62 -13.66
N GLY A 611 -2.22 -46.82 -12.35
CA GLY A 611 -1.43 -47.75 -11.53
C GLY A 611 -1.57 -49.20 -11.99
N ALA A 612 -2.80 -49.64 -12.32
CA ALA A 612 -3.04 -50.98 -12.86
C ALA A 612 -2.45 -51.17 -14.28
N TYR A 613 -2.44 -50.11 -15.10
CA TYR A 613 -1.85 -50.14 -16.43
C TYR A 613 -0.31 -50.19 -16.40
N LEU A 614 0.32 -49.53 -15.44
CA LEU A 614 1.78 -49.57 -15.25
C LEU A 614 2.25 -50.89 -14.63
N LEU A 615 1.48 -51.52 -13.74
CA LEU A 615 1.78 -52.85 -13.19
C LEU A 615 1.60 -53.99 -14.19
N SER A 616 0.94 -53.75 -15.33
CA SER A 616 0.73 -54.76 -16.37
C SER A 616 1.84 -54.80 -17.44
N TYR A 617 2.81 -53.87 -17.40
CA TYR A 617 3.87 -53.75 -18.40
C TYR A 617 5.30 -53.97 -17.89
N GLU A 618 5.47 -54.36 -16.61
CA GLU A 618 6.76 -54.84 -16.10
C GLU A 618 6.64 -56.29 -15.59
N ALA A 619 6.74 -57.25 -16.52
CA ALA A 619 7.32 -58.55 -16.23
C ALA A 619 8.17 -59.01 -17.43
N PRO A 620 9.41 -59.50 -17.21
CA PRO A 620 10.49 -59.42 -18.18
C PRO A 620 10.69 -60.71 -18.95
N TRP A 621 11.20 -60.57 -20.17
CA TRP A 621 12.00 -61.61 -20.82
C TRP A 621 13.28 -61.85 -20.02
N LEU A 622 13.40 -63.02 -19.38
CA LEU A 622 14.65 -63.79 -19.23
C LEU A 622 14.32 -65.22 -18.72
N ILE A 623 14.54 -66.16 -19.64
CA ILE A 623 14.50 -67.65 -19.59
C ILE A 623 13.13 -68.31 -19.61
#